data_AF-X1KC18-F1
#
_entry.id   AF-X1KC18-F1
#
_cell.length_a   1.000
_cell.length_b   1.000
_cell.length_c   1.000
_cell.angle_alpha   90.00
_cell.angle_beta   90.00
_cell.angle_gamma   90.00
#
_symmetry.space_group_name_H-M   'P 1'
#
loop_
_entity.id
_entity.type
_entity.pdbx_description
1 polymer ?
#
loop_
_entity_poly.entity_id
_entity_poly.type
_entity_poly.pdbx_seq_one_letter_code
_entity_poly.pdbx_strand_id
1 'polypeptide(L)'
;MSEKTVDELKAEMARSVTICGCKGTIVTGSDGKKHAELDCPDKKARDEAVAILEEEVILRIQPPAPVVEPVPEPEPVPEPEPVPVPKAEA
;
A
#
# COMPACT_ATOMS: atom_id res chain seq x y z
N MET A 1 -2.50 -14.21 -28.26
CA MET A 1 -2.82 -14.16 -26.82
C MET A 1 -1.70 -13.38 -26.19
N SER A 2 -1.93 -12.13 -25.79
CA SER A 2 -0.87 -11.35 -25.14
C SER A 2 -0.70 -11.85 -23.72
N GLU A 3 0.47 -12.39 -23.42
CA GLU A 3 0.91 -12.68 -22.06
C GLU A 3 1.03 -11.36 -21.32
N LYS A 4 0.06 -11.07 -20.44
CA LYS A 4 0.12 -9.94 -19.54
C LYS A 4 1.35 -10.09 -18.64
N THR A 5 2.06 -9.00 -18.40
CA THR A 5 3.23 -9.04 -17.51
C THR A 5 2.81 -9.35 -16.07
N VAL A 6 3.74 -9.93 -15.29
CA VAL A 6 3.51 -10.23 -13.87
C VAL A 6 3.13 -8.96 -13.08
N ASP A 7 3.66 -7.81 -13.49
CA ASP A 7 3.34 -6.51 -12.90
C ASP A 7 1.88 -6.08 -13.18
N GLU A 8 1.40 -6.30 -14.41
CA GLU A 8 -0.01 -6.08 -14.75
C GLU A 8 -0.94 -7.05 -14.02
N LEU A 9 -0.58 -8.34 -13.91
CA LEU A 9 -1.35 -9.30 -13.12
C LEU A 9 -1.40 -8.91 -11.64
N LYS A 10 -0.29 -8.40 -11.10
CA LYS A 10 -0.20 -7.96 -9.71
C LYS A 10 -1.03 -6.70 -9.48
N ALA A 11 -1.06 -5.77 -10.43
CA ALA A 11 -1.92 -4.59 -10.39
C ALA A 11 -3.41 -4.94 -10.50
N GLU A 12 -3.78 -5.95 -11.29
CA GLU A 12 -5.16 -6.44 -11.36
C GLU A 12 -5.55 -7.22 -10.10
N MET A 13 -4.68 -8.08 -9.58
CA MET A 13 -4.90 -8.79 -8.32
C MET A 13 -5.00 -7.84 -7.12
N ALA A 14 -4.25 -6.74 -7.12
CA ALA A 14 -4.33 -5.69 -6.09
C ALA A 14 -5.70 -4.98 -6.06
N ARG A 15 -6.52 -5.09 -7.11
CA ARG A 15 -7.88 -4.53 -7.19
C ARG A 15 -8.97 -5.60 -7.08
N SER A 16 -8.59 -6.84 -6.81
CA SER A 16 -9.52 -7.95 -6.65
C SER A 16 -9.71 -8.29 -5.17
N VAL A 17 -10.96 -8.54 -4.79
CA VAL A 17 -11.33 -9.05 -3.45
C VAL A 17 -12.03 -10.39 -3.63
N THR A 18 -11.90 -11.32 -2.69
CA THR A 18 -12.66 -12.57 -2.73
C THR A 18 -13.55 -12.66 -1.49
N ILE A 19 -14.85 -12.83 -1.69
CA ILE A 19 -15.86 -12.93 -0.61
C ILE A 19 -16.67 -14.19 -0.84
N CYS A 20 -16.62 -15.16 0.07
CA CYS A 20 -17.32 -16.45 -0.04
C CYS A 20 -17.11 -17.17 -1.38
N GLY A 21 -15.92 -17.05 -1.98
CA GLY A 21 -15.60 -17.64 -3.29
C GLY A 21 -16.05 -16.80 -4.50
N CYS A 22 -16.78 -15.71 -4.30
CA CYS A 22 -17.06 -14.73 -5.34
C CYS A 22 -15.84 -13.86 -5.60
N LYS A 23 -15.52 -13.64 -6.89
CA LYS A 23 -14.47 -12.71 -7.31
C LYS A 23 -15.04 -11.30 -7.41
N GLY A 24 -14.58 -10.43 -6.53
CA GLY A 24 -14.87 -9.01 -6.54
C GLY A 24 -13.84 -8.24 -7.36
N THR A 25 -14.30 -7.37 -8.24
CA THR A 25 -13.45 -6.45 -9.02
C THR A 25 -13.97 -5.02 -8.94
N ILE A 26 -13.07 -4.05 -8.83
CA ILE A 26 -13.42 -2.63 -8.90
C ILE A 26 -13.45 -2.20 -10.37
N VAL A 27 -14.64 -1.86 -10.85
CA VAL A 27 -14.88 -1.35 -12.20
C VAL A 27 -15.25 0.13 -12.18
N THR A 28 -14.83 0.84 -13.22
CA THR A 28 -15.23 2.24 -13.43
C THR A 28 -16.41 2.24 -14.38
N GLY A 29 -17.58 2.65 -13.88
CA GLY A 29 -18.78 2.78 -14.71
C GLY A 29 -18.67 3.94 -15.68
N SER A 30 -19.54 3.97 -16.69
CA SER A 30 -19.56 5.00 -17.75
C SER A 30 -19.77 6.43 -17.24
N ASP A 31 -20.32 6.57 -16.03
CA ASP A 31 -20.51 7.83 -15.30
C ASP A 31 -19.23 8.32 -14.58
N GLY A 32 -18.12 7.58 -14.69
CA GLY A 32 -16.85 7.87 -14.00
C GLY A 32 -16.80 7.40 -12.54
N LYS A 33 -17.91 6.87 -12.00
CA LYS A 33 -17.98 6.32 -10.63
C LYS A 33 -17.44 4.89 -10.58
N LYS A 34 -16.65 4.59 -9.56
CA LYS A 34 -16.15 3.24 -9.28
C LYS A 34 -17.16 2.46 -8.45
N HIS A 35 -17.42 1.21 -8.82
CA HIS A 35 -18.24 0.28 -8.03
C HIS A 35 -17.53 -1.08 -7.94
N ALA A 36 -17.90 -1.86 -6.92
CA ALA A 36 -17.42 -3.22 -6.75
C ALA A 36 -18.43 -4.19 -7.39
N GLU A 37 -17.99 -4.95 -8.38
CA GLU A 37 -18.77 -6.05 -8.95
C GLU A 37 -18.30 -7.36 -8.34
N LEU A 38 -19.23 -8.22 -7.92
CA LEU A 38 -18.96 -9.56 -7.39
C LEU A 38 -19.49 -10.61 -8.37
N ASP A 39 -18.58 -11.38 -8.96
CA ASP A 39 -18.89 -12.54 -9.79
C ASP A 39 -18.86 -13.81 -8.93
N CYS A 40 -20.03 -14.43 -8.73
CA CYS A 40 -20.18 -15.60 -7.87
C CYS A 40 -20.37 -16.87 -8.72
N PRO A 41 -19.68 -17.99 -8.40
CA PRO A 41 -19.75 -19.22 -9.19
C PRO A 41 -21.11 -19.94 -9.05
N ASP A 42 -21.77 -19.82 -7.90
CA ASP A 42 -22.98 -20.58 -7.59
C ASP A 42 -23.99 -19.73 -6.79
N LYS A 43 -25.27 -20.12 -6.85
CA LYS A 43 -26.35 -19.48 -6.08
C LYS A 43 -26.05 -19.46 -4.57
N LYS A 44 -25.49 -20.54 -4.03
CA LYS A 44 -25.17 -20.64 -2.60
C LYS A 44 -24.13 -19.60 -2.19
N ALA A 45 -23.02 -19.50 -2.93
CA ALA A 45 -21.96 -18.51 -2.67
C ALA A 45 -22.49 -17.08 -2.73
N ARG A 46 -23.37 -16.80 -3.70
CA ARG A 46 -24.04 -15.49 -3.84
C ARG A 46 -24.93 -15.18 -2.65
N ASP A 47 -25.83 -16.09 -2.27
CA ASP A 47 -26.75 -15.88 -1.14
C ASP A 47 -25.97 -15.71 0.19
N GLU A 48 -24.89 -16.48 0.40
CA GLU A 48 -24.01 -16.29 1.57
C GLU A 48 -23.25 -14.95 1.52
N ALA A 49 -22.73 -14.55 0.36
CA ALA A 49 -22.07 -13.26 0.21
C ALA A 49 -23.04 -12.09 0.48
N VAL A 50 -24.26 -12.15 -0.07
CA VAL A 50 -25.30 -11.15 0.17
C VAL A 50 -25.65 -11.07 1.65
N ALA A 51 -25.86 -12.21 2.33
CA ALA A 51 -26.14 -12.23 3.75
C ALA A 51 -25.06 -11.52 4.58
N ILE A 52 -23.78 -11.75 4.28
CA ILE A 52 -22.66 -11.07 4.96
C ILE A 52 -22.67 -9.56 4.69
N LEU A 53 -22.86 -9.16 3.42
CA LEU A 53 -22.89 -7.76 3.03
C LEU A 53 -24.09 -7.00 3.64
N GLU A 54 -25.22 -7.69 3.85
CA GLU A 54 -26.41 -7.14 4.51
C GLU A 54 -26.27 -7.10 6.03
N GLU A 55 -25.60 -8.08 6.65
CA GLU A 55 -25.47 -8.18 8.10
C GLU A 55 -24.41 -7.18 8.63
N GLU A 56 -23.14 -7.31 8.22
CA GLU A 56 -22.09 -6.38 8.62
C GLU A 56 -20.87 -6.43 7.68
N VAL A 57 -20.46 -5.26 7.16
CA VAL A 57 -19.22 -5.08 6.41
C VAL A 57 -18.34 -4.00 7.04
N ILE A 58 -17.12 -4.38 7.41
CA ILE A 58 -16.13 -3.46 7.97
C ILE A 58 -15.05 -3.19 6.92
N LEU A 59 -15.06 -1.97 6.36
CA LEU A 59 -14.01 -1.47 5.47
C LEU A 59 -12.97 -0.70 6.30
N ARG A 60 -11.80 -1.30 6.52
CA ARG A 60 -10.68 -0.61 7.18
C ARG A 60 -9.73 0.00 6.15
N ILE A 61 -9.74 1.31 6.04
CA ILE A 61 -8.81 2.05 5.18
C ILE A 61 -7.62 2.49 6.03
N GLN A 62 -6.45 1.91 5.80
CA GLN A 62 -5.23 2.42 6.40
C GLN A 62 -4.77 3.67 5.63
N PRO A 63 -4.47 4.79 6.31
CA PRO A 63 -3.84 5.91 5.66
C PRO A 63 -2.47 5.48 5.10
N PRO A 64 -2.00 6.08 3.99
CA PRO A 64 -0.65 5.83 3.51
C PRO A 64 0.35 6.13 4.63
N ALA A 65 1.35 5.27 4.79
CA ALA A 65 2.40 5.49 5.77
C ALA A 65 3.04 6.87 5.54
N PRO A 66 3.32 7.65 6.60
CA PRO A 66 4.02 8.91 6.44
C PRO A 66 5.37 8.64 5.77
N VAL A 67 5.68 9.41 4.72
CA VAL A 67 7.00 9.39 4.11
C VAL A 67 7.96 9.96 5.15
N VAL A 68 8.79 9.09 5.73
CA VAL A 68 9.89 9.54 6.60
C VAL A 68 10.96 10.07 5.66
N GLU A 69 11.03 11.39 5.50
CA GLU A 69 12.16 12.03 4.83
C GLU A 69 13.43 11.75 5.66
N PRO A 70 14.54 11.31 5.03
CA PRO A 70 15.77 11.08 5.74
C PRO A 70 16.26 12.42 6.33
N VAL A 71 16.41 12.46 7.65
CA VAL A 71 17.05 13.59 8.33
C VAL A 71 18.50 13.65 7.81
N PRO A 72 18.97 14.78 7.26
CA PRO A 72 20.34 14.88 6.80
C PRO A 72 21.29 14.60 7.96
N GLU A 73 22.25 13.69 7.75
CA GLU A 73 23.33 13.44 8.71
C GLU A 73 24.08 14.74 8.99
N PRO A 74 24.39 15.06 10.26
CA PRO A 74 25.15 16.24 10.60
C PRO A 74 26.55 16.16 9.98
N GLU A 75 26.97 17.22 9.29
CA GLU A 75 28.32 17.34 8.74
C GLU A 75 29.37 17.20 9.86
N PRO A 76 30.49 16.51 9.61
CA PRO A 76 31.54 16.36 10.62
C PRO A 76 32.12 17.73 10.98
N VAL A 77 32.08 18.05 12.27
CA VAL A 77 32.69 19.26 12.83
C VAL A 77 34.21 19.14 12.67
N PRO A 78 34.92 20.13 12.11
CA PRO A 78 36.36 20.05 11.96
C PRO A 78 37.04 19.93 13.33
N GLU A 79 38.00 19.01 13.41
CA GLU A 79 38.83 18.74 14.58
C GLU A 79 39.62 20.02 14.93
N PRO A 80 39.66 20.45 16.21
CA PRO A 80 40.37 21.67 16.58
C PRO A 80 41.88 21.50 16.37
N GLU A 81 42.50 22.49 15.73
CA GLU A 81 43.94 22.51 15.49
C GLU A 81 44.72 22.45 16.82
N PRO A 82 45.85 21.72 16.88
CA PRO A 82 46.64 21.61 18.10
C PRO A 82 47.25 22.97 18.45
N VAL A 83 46.86 23.50 19.62
CA VAL A 83 47.49 24.68 20.22
C VAL A 83 48.97 24.38 20.50
N PRO A 84 49.92 25.22 20.06
CA PRO A 84 51.33 25.02 20.36
C PRO A 84 51.57 25.19 21.86
N VAL A 85 52.06 24.13 22.49
CA VAL A 85 52.58 24.16 23.87
C VAL A 85 53.76 25.13 23.92
N PRO A 86 53.74 26.17 24.78
CA PRO A 86 54.88 27.06 24.94
C PRO A 86 56.07 26.27 25.48
N LYS A 87 57.18 26.37 24.76
CA LYS A 87 58.47 25.78 25.13
C LYS A 87 58.91 26.44 26.45
N ALA A 88 59.02 25.66 27.53
CA ALA A 88 59.66 26.12 28.75
C ALA A 88 61.12 26.43 28.42
N GLU A 89 61.51 27.71 28.52
CA GLU A 89 62.90 28.13 28.51
C GLU A 89 63.59 27.71 29.81
N ALA A 90 64.89 27.43 29.67
CA ALA A 90 65.78 26.75 30.62
C ALA A 90 66.17 27.59 31.84
#